data_AF-A0AAV5YAI5-F1
#
_entry.id   AF-A0AAV5YAI5-F1
#
_cell.length_a   1.000
_cell.length_b   1.000
_cell.length_c   1.000
_cell.angle_alpha   90.00
_cell.angle_beta   90.00
_cell.angle_gamma   90.00
#
_symmetry.space_group_name_H-M   'P 1'
#
loop_
_entity.id
_entity.type
_entity.pdbx_description
1 polymer ?
#
loop_
_entity_poly.entity_id
_entity_poly.type
_entity_poly.pdbx_seq_one_letter_code
_entity_poly.pdbx_strand_id
1 'polypeptide(L)'
;MILCDLDNVLATNRGRDTAVGQPIHRTFVRLPPALLDIRQARVPIHVVTKKTEAEAAQILAAIGLTAWVDSVIGANRLLWATLLDGVRRRRAPSTVSKVFCTRFLSAHRTGAVVMIEDRPGHLREMLDHGSIDAGILVPPIRFNGDDVVEWFDVNAALLTALMIVGTTAVPLRSGEDGFAEDRGIIRLPSQRPGIDGVPAVKSDQLATGQVLRNAGFSPVSLLRHARQRLHPRHS
;
A
#
# COMPACT_ATOMS: atom_id res chain seq x y z
N MET A 1 -5.21 11.71 7.69
CA MET A 1 -5.20 10.23 7.57
C MET A 1 -4.14 9.83 6.56
N ILE A 2 -3.39 8.77 6.85
CA ILE A 2 -2.37 8.23 5.95
C ILE A 2 -2.84 6.85 5.47
N LEU A 3 -2.81 6.66 4.17
CA LEU A 3 -3.00 5.38 3.49
C LEU A 3 -1.64 4.92 2.97
N CYS A 4 -1.31 3.64 3.12
CA CYS A 4 -0.09 3.06 2.57
C CYS A 4 -0.42 1.81 1.77
N ASP A 5 0.21 1.64 0.60
CA ASP A 5 0.26 0.31 0.01
C ASP A 5 1.08 -0.65 0.88
N LEU A 6 0.82 -1.94 0.71
CA LEU A 6 1.58 -2.99 1.35
C LEU A 6 2.77 -3.41 0.49
N ASP A 7 2.51 -3.83 -0.75
CA ASP A 7 3.50 -4.40 -1.64
C ASP A 7 4.41 -3.32 -2.22
N ASN A 8 5.72 -3.58 -2.21
CA ASN A 8 6.80 -2.67 -2.62
C ASN A 8 6.86 -1.32 -1.87
N VAL A 9 5.95 -1.07 -0.92
CA VAL A 9 5.99 0.09 -0.03
C VAL A 9 6.38 -0.30 1.39
N LEU A 10 5.76 -1.32 1.99
CA LEU A 10 6.07 -1.80 3.36
C LEU A 10 6.72 -3.19 3.37
N ALA A 11 6.36 -4.03 2.40
CA ALA A 11 6.92 -5.36 2.21
C ALA A 11 7.14 -5.66 0.73
N THR A 12 8.10 -6.51 0.40
CA THR A 12 8.37 -6.94 -0.97
C THR A 12 8.86 -8.39 -0.99
N ASN A 13 8.67 -9.07 -2.12
CA ASN A 13 9.40 -10.28 -2.45
C ASN A 13 10.37 -9.97 -3.59
N ARG A 14 11.59 -9.53 -3.23
CA ARG A 14 12.66 -9.21 -4.19
C ARG A 14 12.21 -8.28 -5.32
N GLY A 15 11.51 -7.20 -4.98
CA GLY A 15 11.02 -6.19 -5.93
C GLY A 15 9.74 -6.59 -6.66
N ARG A 16 9.06 -7.62 -6.17
CA ARG A 16 7.74 -8.06 -6.64
C ARG A 16 6.75 -8.05 -5.48
N ASP A 17 5.47 -8.10 -5.84
CA ASP A 17 4.39 -8.27 -4.87
C ASP A 17 4.62 -9.54 -4.04
N THR A 18 4.39 -9.46 -2.74
CA THR A 18 4.52 -10.60 -1.82
C THR A 18 3.46 -11.66 -2.11
N ALA A 19 3.77 -12.93 -1.88
CA ALA A 19 2.82 -14.03 -2.11
C ALA A 19 2.97 -15.14 -1.06
N VAL A 20 1.90 -15.92 -0.92
CA VAL A 20 1.89 -17.12 -0.09
C VAL A 20 2.95 -18.11 -0.59
N GLY A 21 3.68 -18.72 0.33
CA GLY A 21 4.75 -19.68 0.04
C GLY A 21 6.08 -19.04 -0.38
N GLN A 22 6.18 -17.71 -0.37
CA GLN A 22 7.39 -16.99 -0.73
C GLN A 22 7.99 -16.24 0.46
N PRO A 23 9.31 -15.99 0.47
CA PRO A 23 9.94 -15.12 1.46
C PRO A 23 9.35 -13.70 1.45
N ILE A 24 9.24 -13.10 2.63
CA ILE A 24 8.88 -11.68 2.78
C ILE A 24 10.10 -10.88 3.23
N HIS A 25 10.38 -9.82 2.50
CA HIS A 25 11.36 -8.80 2.86
C HIS A 25 10.64 -7.51 3.29
N ARG A 26 11.15 -6.85 4.32
CA ARG A 26 10.74 -5.49 4.71
C ARG A 26 11.31 -4.50 3.70
N THR A 27 10.66 -3.37 3.52
CA THR A 27 11.22 -2.22 2.81
C THR A 27 12.03 -1.30 3.71
N PHE A 28 12.34 -1.74 4.94
CA PHE A 28 13.09 -0.98 5.94
C PHE A 28 13.93 -1.93 6.81
N VAL A 29 15.14 -1.50 7.19
CA VAL A 29 16.04 -2.28 8.05
C VAL A 29 15.64 -2.15 9.52
N ARG A 30 15.34 -0.93 9.95
CA ARG A 30 14.86 -0.61 11.30
C ARG A 30 13.45 -0.03 11.18
N LEU A 31 12.67 -0.22 12.24
CA LEU A 31 11.33 0.36 12.32
C LEU A 31 11.42 1.89 12.06
N PRO A 32 10.65 2.45 11.10
CA PRO A 32 10.71 3.87 10.79
C PRO A 32 10.30 4.74 11.99
N PRO A 33 11.18 5.65 12.47
CA PRO A 33 10.86 6.55 13.58
C PRO A 33 9.57 7.36 13.40
N ALA A 34 9.25 7.77 12.17
CA ALA A 34 8.04 8.50 11.82
C ALA A 34 6.74 7.83 12.30
N LEU A 35 6.72 6.51 12.48
CA LEU A 35 5.56 5.81 13.03
C LEU A 35 5.23 6.24 14.46
N LEU A 36 6.26 6.57 15.26
CA LEU A 36 6.07 7.13 16.60
C LEU A 36 5.47 8.53 16.53
N ASP A 37 6.00 9.38 15.66
CA ASP A 37 5.52 10.76 15.48
C ASP A 37 4.05 10.77 15.01
N ILE A 38 3.71 9.90 14.06
CA ILE A 38 2.34 9.73 13.56
C ILE A 38 1.40 9.30 14.68
N ARG A 39 1.82 8.37 15.54
CA ARG A 39 1.03 7.94 16.70
C ARG A 39 0.84 9.04 17.73
N GLN A 40 1.88 9.79 18.04
CA GLN A 40 1.80 10.92 18.96
C GLN A 40 0.85 12.00 18.44
N ALA A 41 0.89 12.25 17.12
CA ALA A 41 -0.03 13.15 16.42
C ALA A 41 -1.46 12.60 16.27
N ARG A 42 -1.71 11.35 16.69
CA ARG A 42 -3.01 10.66 16.55
C ARG A 42 -3.53 10.63 15.11
N VAL A 43 -2.61 10.57 14.13
CA VAL A 43 -2.97 10.46 12.72
C VAL A 43 -3.18 8.97 12.38
N PRO A 44 -4.37 8.56 11.91
CA PRO A 44 -4.60 7.15 11.60
C PRO A 44 -3.83 6.73 10.34
N ILE A 45 -3.21 5.55 10.42
CA ILE A 45 -2.53 4.83 9.33
C ILE A 45 -3.37 3.62 8.93
N HIS A 46 -3.74 3.55 7.66
CA HIS A 46 -4.40 2.37 7.09
C HIS A 46 -3.58 1.78 5.95
N VAL A 47 -3.55 0.45 5.87
CA VAL A 47 -2.94 -0.24 4.73
C VAL A 47 -4.01 -0.53 3.68
N VAL A 48 -3.78 -0.14 2.43
CA VAL A 48 -4.70 -0.36 1.31
C VAL A 48 -4.04 -1.27 0.29
N THR A 49 -4.53 -2.49 0.16
CA THR A 49 -3.85 -3.55 -0.60
C THR A 49 -4.80 -4.40 -1.44
N LYS A 50 -4.27 -4.97 -2.53
CA LYS A 50 -4.98 -5.94 -3.36
C LYS A 50 -5.03 -7.35 -2.75
N LYS A 51 -4.42 -7.56 -1.58
CA LYS A 51 -4.52 -8.81 -0.83
C LYS A 51 -5.76 -8.83 0.05
N THR A 52 -6.18 -10.02 0.46
CA THR A 52 -7.22 -10.12 1.51
C THR A 52 -6.70 -9.52 2.82
N GLU A 53 -7.61 -9.04 3.68
CA GLU A 53 -7.25 -8.56 5.03
C GLU A 53 -6.46 -9.61 5.83
N ALA A 54 -6.81 -10.89 5.71
CA ALA A 54 -6.14 -11.97 6.43
C ALA A 54 -4.68 -12.15 5.97
N GLU A 55 -4.43 -12.16 4.66
CA GLU A 55 -3.07 -12.25 4.11
C GLU A 55 -2.25 -11.00 4.46
N ALA A 56 -2.84 -9.82 4.33
CA ALA A 56 -2.19 -8.57 4.68
C ALA A 56 -1.83 -8.49 6.17
N ALA A 57 -2.72 -8.95 7.06
CA ALA A 57 -2.44 -9.02 8.50
C ALA A 57 -1.27 -9.96 8.81
N GLN A 58 -1.15 -11.08 8.11
CA GLN A 58 0.00 -11.99 8.25
C GLN A 58 1.30 -11.34 7.80
N ILE A 59 1.28 -10.61 6.68
CA ILE A 59 2.45 -9.86 6.20
C ILE A 59 2.85 -8.78 7.20
N LEU A 60 1.90 -7.99 7.68
CA LEU A 60 2.13 -6.96 8.70
C LEU A 60 2.72 -7.55 9.99
N ALA A 61 2.26 -8.73 10.41
CA ALA A 61 2.84 -9.43 11.55
C ALA A 61 4.29 -9.86 11.27
N ALA A 62 4.56 -10.41 10.09
CA ALA A 62 5.90 -10.82 9.69
C ALA A 62 6.90 -9.65 9.66
N ILE A 63 6.46 -8.50 9.16
CA ILE A 63 7.29 -7.29 9.09
C ILE A 63 7.28 -6.46 10.39
N GLY A 64 6.55 -6.89 11.42
CA GLY A 64 6.50 -6.23 12.73
C GLY A 64 5.70 -4.92 12.76
N LEU A 65 4.76 -4.74 11.83
CA LEU A 65 3.94 -3.52 11.70
C LEU A 65 2.50 -3.63 12.21
N THR A 66 2.05 -4.81 12.67
CA THR A 66 0.66 -4.99 13.16
C THR A 66 0.26 -3.97 14.21
N ALA A 67 1.16 -3.70 15.17
CA ALA A 67 0.90 -2.76 16.25
C ALA A 67 1.01 -1.29 15.82
N TRP A 68 1.26 -0.98 14.54
CA TRP A 68 1.48 0.38 14.02
C TRP A 68 0.44 0.81 12.98
N VAL A 69 -0.39 -0.12 12.51
CA VAL A 69 -1.44 0.11 11.52
C VAL A 69 -2.80 0.03 12.21
N ASP A 70 -3.66 1.02 11.99
CA ASP A 70 -5.00 1.08 12.60
C ASP A 70 -5.97 0.10 11.96
N SER A 71 -5.92 -0.06 10.63
CA SER A 71 -6.68 -1.09 9.94
C SER A 71 -6.13 -1.43 8.55
N VAL A 72 -6.61 -2.54 8.00
CA VAL A 72 -6.35 -2.98 6.63
C VAL A 72 -7.61 -2.85 5.79
N ILE A 73 -7.48 -2.22 4.63
CA ILE A 73 -8.47 -2.17 3.56
C ILE A 73 -7.99 -3.13 2.46
N GLY A 74 -8.35 -4.40 2.61
CA GLY A 74 -7.96 -5.46 1.67
C GLY A 74 -8.93 -5.58 0.48
N ALA A 75 -8.59 -6.44 -0.47
CA ALA A 75 -9.39 -6.73 -1.66
C ALA A 75 -10.81 -7.25 -1.37
N ASN A 76 -11.07 -7.75 -0.18
CA ASN A 76 -12.41 -8.12 0.28
C ASN A 76 -13.29 -6.90 0.64
N ARG A 77 -12.71 -5.70 0.77
CA ARG A 77 -13.41 -4.42 0.94
C ARG A 77 -13.30 -3.48 -0.27
N LEU A 78 -12.42 -3.78 -1.22
CA LEU A 78 -12.22 -3.00 -2.44
C LEU A 78 -13.13 -3.48 -3.59
N LEU A 79 -13.36 -2.60 -4.57
CA LEU A 79 -14.09 -2.98 -5.76
C LEU A 79 -13.16 -3.68 -6.76
N TRP A 80 -13.66 -4.79 -7.29
CA TRP A 80 -13.04 -5.51 -8.40
C TRP A 80 -13.60 -4.96 -9.70
N ALA A 81 -12.91 -4.01 -10.33
CA ALA A 81 -13.36 -3.35 -11.56
C ALA A 81 -13.63 -4.35 -12.69
N THR A 82 -12.86 -5.46 -12.73
CA THR A 82 -13.02 -6.53 -13.71
C THR A 82 -13.90 -7.68 -13.23
N LEU A 83 -14.64 -7.54 -12.11
CA LEU A 83 -15.44 -8.64 -11.57
C LEU A 83 -16.48 -9.13 -12.56
N LEU A 84 -17.23 -8.21 -13.16
CA LEU A 84 -18.28 -8.55 -14.11
C LEU A 84 -17.71 -9.20 -15.38
N ASP A 85 -16.58 -8.69 -15.89
CA ASP A 85 -15.89 -9.29 -17.04
C ASP A 85 -15.34 -10.68 -16.69
N GLY A 86 -14.72 -10.83 -15.51
CA GLY A 86 -14.23 -12.11 -15.00
C GLY A 86 -15.34 -13.15 -14.87
N VAL A 87 -16.50 -12.77 -14.32
CA VAL A 87 -17.68 -13.64 -14.22
C VAL A 87 -18.18 -14.05 -15.61
N ARG A 88 -18.35 -13.09 -16.53
CA ARG A 88 -18.81 -13.35 -17.91
C ARG A 88 -17.87 -14.27 -18.68
N ARG A 89 -16.56 -14.09 -18.50
CA ARG A 89 -15.51 -14.84 -19.21
C ARG A 89 -15.02 -16.07 -18.46
N ARG A 90 -15.60 -16.38 -17.29
CA ARG A 90 -15.17 -17.47 -16.38
C ARG A 90 -13.67 -17.40 -16.05
N ARG A 91 -13.15 -16.19 -15.85
CA ARG A 91 -11.76 -15.91 -15.46
C ARG A 91 -11.73 -15.26 -14.09
N ALA A 92 -10.65 -15.45 -13.35
CA ALA A 92 -10.43 -14.68 -12.14
C ALA A 92 -10.33 -13.19 -12.50
N PRO A 93 -11.03 -12.29 -11.79
CA PRO A 93 -10.85 -10.87 -12.00
C PRO A 93 -9.40 -10.49 -11.70
N SER A 94 -8.80 -9.69 -12.57
CA SER A 94 -7.37 -9.37 -12.55
C SER A 94 -7.05 -8.01 -11.92
N THR A 95 -8.06 -7.13 -11.78
CA THR A 95 -7.85 -5.74 -11.37
C THR A 95 -8.74 -5.39 -10.18
N VAL A 96 -8.09 -5.13 -9.05
CA VAL A 96 -8.68 -4.50 -7.87
C VAL A 96 -8.38 -3.00 -7.93
N SER A 97 -9.41 -2.16 -7.86
CA SER A 97 -9.26 -0.70 -7.83
C SER A 97 -9.28 -0.21 -6.38
N LYS A 98 -8.26 0.59 -6.02
CA LYS A 98 -8.14 1.17 -4.67
C LYS A 98 -9.04 2.40 -4.47
N VAL A 99 -9.57 2.97 -5.55
CA VAL A 99 -10.49 4.12 -5.56
C VAL A 99 -11.69 3.91 -4.62
N PHE A 100 -12.20 2.68 -4.55
CA PHE A 100 -13.45 2.40 -3.84
C PHE A 100 -13.26 2.20 -2.32
N CYS A 101 -12.11 2.59 -1.77
CA CYS A 101 -11.97 2.82 -0.33
C CYS A 101 -12.86 3.98 0.16
N THR A 102 -13.49 4.74 -0.75
CA THR A 102 -14.41 5.86 -0.48
C THR A 102 -15.45 5.52 0.59
N ARG A 103 -16.10 4.35 0.57
CA ARG A 103 -17.06 3.96 1.62
C ARG A 103 -16.45 3.88 3.02
N PHE A 104 -15.23 3.37 3.11
CA PHE A 104 -14.48 3.37 4.37
C PHE A 104 -14.10 4.79 4.76
N LEU A 105 -13.56 5.57 3.81
CA LEU A 105 -13.15 6.95 4.03
C LEU A 105 -14.32 7.85 4.44
N SER A 106 -15.51 7.74 3.85
CA SER A 106 -16.69 8.54 4.20
C SER A 106 -17.09 8.38 5.67
N ALA A 107 -16.83 7.22 6.27
CA ALA A 107 -17.14 6.95 7.68
C ALA A 107 -16.01 7.35 8.65
N HIS A 108 -14.78 7.55 8.16
CA HIS A 108 -13.59 7.69 9.01
C HIS A 108 -12.71 8.91 8.65
N ARG A 109 -13.10 9.72 7.65
CA ARG A 109 -12.32 10.87 7.20
C ARG A 109 -12.40 11.99 8.23
N THR A 110 -11.28 12.24 8.89
CA THR A 110 -11.12 13.31 9.89
C THR A 110 -10.30 14.50 9.36
N GLY A 111 -9.92 14.50 8.09
CA GLY A 111 -9.09 15.54 7.48
C GLY A 111 -8.56 15.14 6.10
N ALA A 112 -7.38 15.67 5.74
CA ALA A 112 -6.69 15.30 4.50
C ALA A 112 -6.34 13.80 4.48
N VAL A 113 -6.48 13.16 3.33
CA VAL A 113 -6.18 11.75 3.07
C VAL A 113 -5.00 11.68 2.12
N VAL A 114 -3.87 11.14 2.60
CA VAL A 114 -2.62 11.03 1.82
C VAL A 114 -2.34 9.55 1.54
N MET A 115 -2.01 9.19 0.30
CA MET A 115 -1.66 7.81 -0.07
C MET A 115 -0.17 7.68 -0.42
N ILE A 116 0.52 6.73 0.19
CA ILE A 116 1.88 6.31 -0.18
C ILE A 116 1.79 5.05 -1.04
N GLU A 117 2.33 5.09 -2.26
CA GLU A 117 2.12 4.06 -3.29
C GLU A 117 3.33 3.98 -4.24
N ASP A 118 3.64 2.79 -4.77
CA ASP A 118 4.74 2.60 -5.73
C ASP A 118 4.31 2.74 -7.20
N ARG A 119 2.99 2.68 -7.47
CA ARG A 119 2.44 2.75 -8.82
C ARG A 119 1.77 4.11 -9.11
N PRO A 120 2.29 4.90 -10.07
CA PRO A 120 1.72 6.21 -10.39
C PRO A 120 0.29 6.12 -10.94
N GLY A 121 -0.05 5.03 -11.63
CA GLY A 121 -1.40 4.79 -12.14
C GLY A 121 -2.44 4.70 -11.03
N HIS A 122 -2.13 4.04 -9.91
CA HIS A 122 -3.05 3.93 -8.78
C HIS A 122 -3.29 5.29 -8.10
N LEU A 123 -2.23 6.09 -7.89
CA LEU A 123 -2.35 7.42 -7.30
C LEU A 123 -3.21 8.34 -8.16
N ARG A 124 -2.96 8.38 -9.47
CA ARG A 124 -3.76 9.19 -10.41
C ARG A 124 -5.22 8.77 -10.39
N GLU A 125 -5.51 7.47 -10.45
CA GLU A 125 -6.87 6.94 -10.36
C GLU A 125 -7.56 7.40 -9.05
N MET A 126 -6.88 7.29 -7.90
CA MET A 126 -7.45 7.70 -6.61
C MET A 126 -7.66 9.22 -6.50
N LEU A 127 -6.75 10.04 -7.06
CA LEU A 127 -6.87 11.50 -7.11
C LEU A 127 -8.01 11.95 -8.03
N ASP A 128 -8.10 11.40 -9.24
CA ASP A 128 -9.14 11.73 -10.22
C ASP A 128 -10.54 11.40 -9.67
N HIS A 129 -10.65 10.37 -8.83
CA HIS A 129 -11.88 9.99 -8.15
C HIS A 129 -12.10 10.68 -6.79
N GLY A 130 -11.23 11.60 -6.37
CA GLY A 130 -11.34 12.34 -5.10
C GLY A 130 -11.26 11.45 -3.84
N SER A 131 -10.66 10.26 -3.97
CA SER A 131 -10.50 9.31 -2.86
C SER A 131 -9.34 9.68 -1.94
N ILE A 132 -8.38 10.45 -2.46
CA ILE A 132 -7.25 11.00 -1.72
C ILE A 132 -7.08 12.47 -2.08
N ASP A 133 -6.48 13.23 -1.18
CA ASP A 133 -6.18 14.65 -1.38
C ASP A 133 -4.75 14.85 -1.92
N ALA A 134 -3.84 13.92 -1.61
CA ALA A 134 -2.47 13.92 -2.11
C ALA A 134 -1.92 12.49 -2.23
N GLY A 135 -1.02 12.29 -3.19
CA GLY A 135 -0.25 11.06 -3.36
C GLY A 135 1.22 11.27 -3.06
N ILE A 136 1.88 10.28 -2.48
CA ILE A 136 3.33 10.18 -2.38
C ILE A 136 3.75 8.96 -3.18
N LEU A 137 4.40 9.21 -4.32
CA LEU A 137 4.94 8.16 -5.16
C LEU A 137 6.33 7.78 -4.66
N VAL A 138 6.46 6.55 -4.18
CA VAL A 138 7.75 5.97 -3.84
C VAL A 138 8.29 5.14 -5.02
N PRO A 139 9.60 5.12 -5.25
CA PRO A 139 10.16 4.24 -6.27
C PRO A 139 10.13 2.78 -5.77
N PRO A 140 9.96 1.80 -6.68
CA PRO A 140 9.98 0.40 -6.29
C PRO A 140 11.37 -0.01 -5.83
N ILE A 141 11.46 -0.92 -4.84
CA ILE A 141 12.73 -1.54 -4.46
C ILE A 141 13.16 -2.52 -5.55
N ARG A 142 14.42 -2.41 -6.01
CA ARG A 142 15.01 -3.32 -7.00
C ARG A 142 16.16 -4.11 -6.41
N PHE A 143 16.26 -5.35 -6.88
CA PHE A 143 17.29 -6.30 -6.47
C PHE A 143 18.09 -6.77 -7.67
N ASN A 144 19.38 -7.00 -7.48
CA ASN A 144 20.25 -7.75 -8.38
C ASN A 144 20.82 -8.95 -7.62
N GLY A 145 20.26 -10.14 -7.87
CA GLY A 145 20.53 -11.30 -7.01
C GLY A 145 20.06 -11.04 -5.58
N ASP A 146 21.00 -11.01 -4.64
CA ASP A 146 20.75 -10.72 -3.22
C ASP A 146 21.07 -9.27 -2.82
N ASP A 147 21.53 -8.45 -3.76
CA ASP A 147 21.89 -7.05 -3.48
C ASP A 147 20.72 -6.12 -3.79
N VAL A 148 20.44 -5.18 -2.89
CA VAL A 148 19.51 -4.07 -3.17
C VAL A 148 20.25 -3.06 -4.04
N VAL A 149 19.72 -2.77 -5.22
CA VAL A 149 20.33 -1.83 -6.19
C VAL A 149 19.59 -0.52 -6.29
N GLU A 150 18.34 -0.48 -5.84
CA GLU A 150 17.52 0.72 -5.77
C GLU A 150 16.51 0.56 -4.64
N TRP A 151 16.34 1.59 -3.81
CA TRP A 151 15.42 1.61 -2.68
C TRP A 151 14.89 3.04 -2.44
N PHE A 152 14.04 3.22 -1.43
CA PHE A 152 13.66 4.53 -0.92
C PHE A 152 13.57 4.55 0.60
N ASP A 153 13.68 5.74 1.18
CA ASP A 153 13.50 5.94 2.62
C ASP A 153 12.00 5.95 2.99
N VAL A 154 11.52 4.83 3.54
CA VAL A 154 10.15 4.70 4.08
C VAL A 154 9.88 5.72 5.19
N ASN A 155 10.88 6.07 6.00
CA ASN A 155 10.73 7.07 7.06
C ASN A 155 10.45 8.45 6.45
N ALA A 156 11.19 8.83 5.40
CA ALA A 156 10.96 10.08 4.68
C ALA A 156 9.55 10.13 4.05
N ALA A 157 9.07 9.01 3.50
CA ALA A 157 7.72 8.91 2.96
C ALA A 157 6.65 9.17 4.04
N LEU A 158 6.80 8.53 5.20
CA LEU A 158 5.88 8.68 6.33
C LEU A 158 5.91 10.09 6.93
N LEU A 159 7.09 10.71 7.08
CA LEU A 159 7.21 12.11 7.53
C LEU A 159 6.55 13.07 6.53
N THR A 160 6.76 12.86 5.24
CA THR A 160 6.12 13.66 4.19
C THR A 160 4.61 13.55 4.28
N ALA A 161 4.07 12.34 4.47
CA ALA A 161 2.65 12.13 4.66
C ALA A 161 2.11 12.83 5.92
N LEU A 162 2.85 12.73 7.04
CA LEU A 162 2.49 13.40 8.29
C LEU A 162 2.46 14.92 8.13
N MET A 163 3.45 15.52 7.46
CA MET A 163 3.50 16.95 7.20
C MET A 163 2.26 17.40 6.41
N ILE A 164 1.92 16.71 5.31
CA ILE A 164 0.75 17.05 4.49
C ILE A 164 -0.55 16.94 5.31
N VAL A 165 -0.70 15.88 6.10
CA VAL A 165 -1.86 15.71 6.99
C VAL A 165 -1.92 16.81 8.06
N GLY A 166 -0.78 17.23 8.62
CA GLY A 166 -0.70 18.28 9.63
C GLY A 166 -0.92 19.70 9.08
N THR A 167 -0.70 19.92 7.78
CA THR A 167 -0.83 21.24 7.13
C THR A 167 -2.25 21.59 6.66
N THR A 168 -3.32 20.93 7.15
CA THR A 168 -4.71 21.08 6.65
C THR A 168 -5.20 22.54 6.55
N ALA A 169 -4.96 23.21 5.40
CA ALA A 169 -5.70 24.38 4.91
C ALA A 169 -5.29 24.87 3.50
N VAL A 170 -4.81 24.02 2.57
CA VAL A 170 -4.75 24.44 1.16
C VAL A 170 -5.15 23.26 0.28
N PRO A 171 -6.37 23.25 -0.32
CA PRO A 171 -6.50 22.51 -1.56
C PRO A 171 -5.42 23.07 -2.48
N LEU A 172 -4.46 22.25 -2.88
CA LEU A 172 -3.48 22.61 -3.91
C LEU A 172 -4.26 22.93 -5.18
N ARG A 173 -4.74 24.17 -5.28
CA ARG A 173 -5.28 24.75 -6.49
C ARG A 173 -4.05 24.96 -7.35
N SER A 174 -4.06 24.24 -8.47
CA SER A 174 -3.15 24.43 -9.59
C SER A 174 -2.85 25.90 -9.80
N GLY A 175 -1.57 26.25 -9.82
CA GLY A 175 -1.13 27.60 -10.11
C GLY A 175 -0.08 28.08 -9.12
N GLU A 176 1.15 28.12 -9.65
CA GLU A 176 2.21 29.03 -9.21
C GLU A 176 2.89 28.65 -7.89
N ASP A 177 3.80 27.67 -7.94
CA ASP A 177 5.15 27.81 -7.38
C ASP A 177 6.00 26.55 -7.61
N GLY A 178 6.93 26.63 -8.58
CA GLY A 178 8.29 26.06 -8.55
C GLY A 178 8.54 24.54 -8.45
N PHE A 179 7.58 23.73 -8.02
CA PHE A 179 7.67 22.26 -8.01
C PHE A 179 6.89 21.73 -9.22
N ALA A 180 7.51 20.91 -10.06
CA ALA A 180 6.85 20.36 -11.24
C ALA A 180 5.50 19.71 -10.86
N GLU A 181 4.40 20.39 -11.19
CA GLU A 181 3.01 20.07 -10.81
C GLU A 181 2.55 18.75 -11.44
N ASP A 182 2.81 17.64 -10.77
CA ASP A 182 2.20 16.36 -11.13
C ASP A 182 0.92 16.18 -10.27
N ARG A 183 -0.09 17.05 -10.48
CA ARG A 183 -1.48 16.91 -9.99
C ARG A 183 -1.65 16.40 -8.54
N GLY A 184 -0.91 16.95 -7.57
CA GLY A 184 -1.02 16.52 -6.16
C GLY A 184 -0.26 15.23 -5.80
N ILE A 185 0.65 14.76 -6.67
CA ILE A 185 1.58 13.66 -6.40
C ILE A 185 2.97 14.21 -6.10
N ILE A 186 3.48 13.93 -4.91
CA ILE A 186 4.87 14.18 -4.50
C ILE A 186 5.68 12.93 -4.81
N ARG A 187 6.79 13.08 -5.55
CA ARG A 187 7.65 11.98 -5.94
C ARG A 187 8.87 11.94 -5.02
N LEU A 188 9.08 10.82 -4.33
CA LEU A 188 10.32 10.64 -3.57
C LEU A 188 11.46 10.22 -4.49
N PRO A 189 12.69 10.69 -4.23
CA PRO A 189 13.85 10.26 -4.99
C PRO A 189 14.14 8.79 -4.72
N SER A 190 14.61 8.07 -5.74
CA SER A 190 15.24 6.78 -5.51
C SER A 190 16.65 6.94 -4.95
N GLN A 191 17.06 5.95 -4.18
CA GLN A 191 18.36 5.89 -3.54
C GLN A 191 19.08 4.63 -3.99
N ARG A 192 20.34 4.79 -4.36
CA ARG A 192 21.23 3.71 -4.79
C ARG A 192 22.32 3.50 -3.74
N PRO A 193 22.37 2.32 -3.11
CA PRO A 193 23.41 2.03 -2.14
C PRO A 193 24.81 2.17 -2.73
N GLY A 194 25.73 2.77 -1.98
CA GLY A 194 27.12 3.04 -2.40
C GLY A 194 27.29 4.23 -3.35
N ILE A 195 26.22 4.84 -3.86
CA ILE A 195 26.27 6.05 -4.70
C ILE A 195 25.81 7.27 -3.90
N ASP A 196 24.64 7.19 -3.28
CA ASP A 196 24.00 8.35 -2.64
C ASP A 196 24.40 8.53 -1.17
N GLY A 197 25.60 8.05 -0.79
CA GLY A 197 26.03 7.97 0.61
C GLY A 197 25.20 7.00 1.47
N VAL A 198 24.29 6.25 0.84
CA VAL A 198 23.45 5.24 1.49
C VAL A 198 24.25 3.94 1.64
N PRO A 199 24.30 3.34 2.84
CA PRO A 199 25.00 2.08 3.06
C PRO A 199 24.48 0.96 2.15
N ALA A 200 25.39 0.09 1.70
CA ALA A 200 25.01 -1.15 1.01
C ALA A 200 24.06 -1.98 1.89
N VAL A 201 22.90 -2.33 1.34
CA VAL A 201 21.91 -3.17 2.00
C VAL A 201 21.80 -4.49 1.26
N LYS A 202 21.94 -5.60 1.99
CA LYS A 202 21.76 -6.95 1.47
C LYS A 202 20.34 -7.46 1.73
N SER A 203 19.88 -8.41 0.93
CA SER A 203 18.52 -8.96 1.00
C SER A 203 18.23 -9.64 2.34
N ASP A 204 19.24 -10.22 3.00
CA ASP A 204 19.17 -10.87 4.31
C ASP A 204 18.88 -9.88 5.44
N GLN A 205 19.40 -8.66 5.35
CA GLN A 205 19.12 -7.57 6.29
C GLN A 205 17.67 -7.08 6.20
N LEU A 206 17.01 -7.29 5.06
CA LEU A 206 15.60 -7.00 4.85
C LEU A 206 14.70 -8.22 5.12
N ALA A 207 15.28 -9.43 5.10
CA ALA A 207 14.52 -10.67 5.21
C ALA A 207 14.01 -10.87 6.65
N THR A 208 12.76 -11.31 6.76
CA THR A 208 12.19 -11.68 8.06
C THR A 208 12.41 -13.15 8.43
N GLY A 209 12.96 -13.94 7.49
CA GLY A 209 13.02 -15.41 7.59
C GLY A 209 11.66 -16.11 7.52
N GLN A 210 10.56 -15.36 7.41
CA GLN A 210 9.21 -15.90 7.39
C GLN A 210 8.74 -16.14 5.95
N VAL A 211 8.23 -17.35 5.72
CA VAL A 211 7.48 -17.73 4.52
C VAL A 211 6.02 -17.81 4.91
N LEU A 212 5.15 -17.08 4.21
CA LEU A 212 3.71 -17.16 4.44
C LEU A 212 3.23 -18.58 4.17
N ARG A 213 2.85 -19.31 5.20
CA ARG A 213 2.14 -20.58 5.04
C ARG A 213 0.66 -20.29 4.93
N ASN A 214 0.00 -21.02 4.04
CA ASN A 214 -1.40 -20.81 3.70
C ASN A 214 -2.29 -21.02 4.94
N ALA A 215 -2.68 -19.94 5.63
CA ALA A 215 -3.79 -19.98 6.58
C ALA A 215 -5.06 -19.71 5.77
N GLY A 216 -5.68 -20.80 5.32
CA GLY A 216 -6.47 -20.84 4.10
C GLY A 216 -7.56 -19.78 3.97
N PHE A 217 -7.50 -19.01 2.89
CA PHE A 217 -8.66 -18.63 2.07
C PHE A 217 -8.18 -18.49 0.62
N SER A 218 -8.50 -19.47 -0.22
CA SER A 218 -8.23 -19.41 -1.66
C SER A 218 -9.14 -18.35 -2.30
N PRO A 219 -8.70 -17.62 -3.35
CA PRO A 219 -9.59 -16.82 -4.20
C PRO A 219 -10.78 -17.61 -4.75
N VAL A 220 -10.64 -18.94 -4.88
CA VAL A 220 -11.73 -19.87 -5.22
C VAL A 220 -12.82 -19.89 -4.12
N SER A 221 -12.44 -19.75 -2.86
CA SER A 221 -13.37 -19.67 -1.72
C SER A 221 -14.18 -18.36 -1.74
N LEU A 222 -13.56 -17.24 -2.12
CA LEU A 222 -14.27 -15.96 -2.32
C LEU A 222 -15.29 -16.03 -3.45
N LEU A 223 -14.92 -16.65 -4.59
CA LEU A 223 -15.85 -16.89 -5.70
C LEU A 223 -16.99 -17.85 -5.31
N ARG A 224 -16.70 -18.88 -4.50
CA ARG A 224 -17.72 -19.80 -3.99
C ARG A 224 -18.70 -19.09 -3.05
N HIS A 225 -18.23 -18.21 -2.19
CA HIS A 225 -19.07 -17.40 -1.31
C HIS A 225 -19.94 -16.39 -2.08
N ALA A 226 -19.38 -15.72 -3.10
CA ALA A 226 -20.14 -14.83 -3.96
C ALA A 226 -21.24 -15.59 -4.73
N ARG A 227 -20.96 -16.81 -5.19
CA ARG A 227 -21.93 -17.67 -5.89
C ARG A 227 -23.08 -18.13 -5.00
N GLN A 228 -22.83 -18.38 -3.71
CA GLN A 228 -23.87 -18.73 -2.74
C GLN A 228 -24.81 -17.55 -2.40
N ARG A 229 -24.33 -16.31 -2.50
CA ARG A 229 -25.15 -15.12 -2.24
C ARG A 229 -25.99 -14.68 -3.44
N LEU A 230 -25.55 -15.01 -4.67
CA LEU A 230 -26.26 -14.65 -5.91
C LEU A 230 -27.31 -15.68 -6.35
N HIS A 231 -27.31 -16.87 -5.75
CA HIS A 231 -28.38 -17.85 -5.87
C HIS A 231 -28.79 -18.33 -4.48
N PRO A 232 -29.70 -17.63 -3.78
CA PRO A 232 -30.40 -18.26 -2.69
C PRO A 232 -31.12 -19.46 -3.30
N ARG A 233 -30.75 -20.67 -2.88
CA ARG A 233 -31.57 -21.84 -3.15
C ARG A 233 -32.90 -21.55 -2.49
N HIS A 234 -33.93 -21.32 -3.30
CA HIS A 234 -35.30 -21.50 -2.85
C HIS A 234 -35.45 -22.98 -2.52
N SER A 235 -35.40 -23.27 -1.23
CA SER A 235 -35.97 -24.45 -0.60
C SER A 235 -36.99 -23.94 0.40
#